data_AF-A0A959HKF5-F1
#
_entry.id   AF-A0A959HKF5-F1
#
_cell.length_a   1.000
_cell.length_b   1.000
_cell.length_c   1.000
_cell.angle_alpha   90.00
_cell.angle_beta   90.00
_cell.angle_gamma   90.00
#
_symmetry.space_group_name_H-M   'P 1'
#
loop_
_entity.id
_entity.type
_entity.pdbx_description
1 polymer ?
#
loop_
_entity_poly.entity_id
_entity_poly.type
_entity_poly.pdbx_seq_one_letter_code
_entity_poly.pdbx_strand_id
1 'polypeptide(L)'
;MTINFSRIEDVDYVLGHHKAVKLLRKNHAPLIIAFLWSAFKEAHRQAYGSRELSTLLSDFLFSANEEEALYPREPRAYLEEWTQEGFLRQFYENNEEEATFELTPAAERALLWITDLDKGEFVGAESRLLQVFQLLRALVLGSTQDKEARLEQLLRQREEIDQEILAIDNDELSRLDPTRIRERFSLIEETASKLLSDFRQIEDNFRQLNARAREEQINKQGSRGEVLDEIFSAQDAIMETDQGKTFNAFWAFLMDQNRQDEL
;
A
#
# COMPACT_ATOMS: atom_id res chain seq x y z
N MET A 1 -3.86 12.71 22.33
CA MET A 1 -3.14 13.92 21.89
C MET A 1 -3.03 13.83 20.38
N THR A 2 -3.59 14.78 19.63
CA THR A 2 -3.56 14.74 18.16
C THR A 2 -2.21 15.30 17.69
N ILE A 3 -1.44 14.52 16.95
CA ILE A 3 -0.13 14.92 16.42
C ILE A 3 -0.35 15.98 15.32
N ASN A 4 0.33 17.13 15.40
CA ASN A 4 0.25 18.15 14.36
C ASN A 4 1.46 18.06 13.43
N PHE A 5 1.27 17.45 12.26
CA PHE A 5 2.33 17.26 11.26
C PHE A 5 2.83 18.55 10.59
N SER A 6 2.24 19.72 10.89
CA SER A 6 2.78 21.02 10.48
C SER A 6 3.83 21.58 11.46
N ARG A 7 4.05 20.94 12.63
CA ARG A 7 5.08 21.34 13.59
C ARG A 7 6.29 20.42 13.51
N ILE A 8 7.50 21.00 13.41
CA ILE A 8 8.76 20.24 13.32
C ILE A 8 8.95 19.34 14.55
N GLU A 9 8.67 19.85 15.76
CA GLU A 9 8.83 19.11 17.02
C GLU A 9 7.97 17.83 17.07
N ASP A 10 6.72 17.91 16.58
CA ASP A 10 5.80 16.78 16.55
C ASP A 10 6.25 15.72 15.53
N VAL A 11 6.76 16.18 14.38
CA VAL A 11 7.34 15.29 13.35
C VAL A 11 8.62 14.62 13.86
N ASP A 12 9.53 15.38 14.47
CA ASP A 12 10.76 14.85 15.05
C ASP A 12 10.46 13.81 16.14
N TYR A 13 9.48 14.10 17.01
CA TYR A 13 9.01 13.14 18.00
C TYR A 13 8.52 11.83 17.36
N VAL A 14 7.69 11.89 16.31
CA VAL A 14 7.24 10.69 15.59
C VAL A 14 8.41 9.94 14.97
N LEU A 15 9.31 10.63 14.27
CA LEU A 15 10.45 10.01 13.60
C LEU A 15 11.46 9.40 14.60
N GLY A 16 11.58 9.97 15.80
CA GLY A 16 12.44 9.46 16.86
C GLY A 16 11.86 8.24 17.60
N HIS A 17 10.53 8.14 17.72
CA HIS A 17 9.88 7.12 18.55
C HIS A 17 9.20 6.01 17.75
N HIS A 18 8.86 6.22 16.48
CA HIS A 18 8.20 5.19 15.68
C HIS A 18 9.19 4.09 15.27
N LYS A 19 8.96 2.87 15.79
CA LYS A 19 9.87 1.72 15.62
C LYS A 19 10.16 1.35 14.15
N ALA A 20 9.20 1.53 13.24
CA ALA A 20 9.45 1.31 11.80
C ALA A 20 10.50 2.29 11.25
N VAL A 21 10.43 3.57 11.65
CA VAL A 21 11.41 4.60 11.24
C VAL A 21 12.76 4.30 11.89
N LYS A 22 12.75 3.87 13.16
CA LYS A 22 13.95 3.45 13.88
C LYS A 22 14.68 2.30 13.16
N LEU A 23 13.95 1.29 12.67
CA LEU A 23 14.49 0.18 11.87
C LEU A 23 15.19 0.70 10.62
N LEU A 24 14.50 1.55 9.85
CA LEU A 24 15.00 2.10 8.58
C LEU A 24 16.22 3.03 8.75
N ARG A 25 16.38 3.61 9.94
CA ARG A 25 17.54 4.47 10.30
C ARG A 25 18.73 3.70 10.87
N LYS A 26 18.64 2.38 11.08
CA LYS A 26 19.76 1.59 11.59
C LYS A 26 20.91 1.58 10.58
N ASN A 27 22.15 1.65 11.06
CA ASN A 27 23.35 1.56 10.22
C ASN A 27 23.39 0.26 9.39
N HIS A 28 22.84 -0.83 9.94
CA HIS A 28 22.75 -2.14 9.29
C HIS A 28 21.31 -2.48 8.89
N ALA A 29 20.48 -1.48 8.55
CA ALA A 29 19.11 -1.71 8.09
C ALA A 29 19.02 -2.73 6.93
N PRO A 30 19.92 -2.75 5.92
CA PRO A 30 19.89 -3.75 4.85
C PRO A 30 19.95 -5.20 5.36
N LEU A 31 20.83 -5.50 6.33
CA LEU A 31 20.91 -6.82 6.95
C LEU A 31 19.59 -7.20 7.62
N ILE A 32 19.05 -6.29 8.44
CA ILE A 32 17.82 -6.52 9.21
C ILE A 32 16.66 -6.80 8.25
N ILE A 33 16.49 -5.92 7.25
CA ILE A 33 15.41 -6.02 6.27
C ILE A 33 15.52 -7.30 5.46
N ALA A 34 16.70 -7.60 4.90
CA ALA A 34 16.89 -8.77 4.05
C ALA A 34 16.69 -10.07 4.82
N PHE A 35 17.24 -10.18 6.03
CA PHE A 35 17.05 -11.37 6.85
C PHE A 35 15.58 -11.55 7.29
N LEU A 36 14.94 -10.51 7.82
CA LEU A 36 13.54 -10.59 8.27
C LEU A 36 12.59 -10.87 7.09
N TRP A 37 12.88 -10.31 5.92
CA TRP A 37 12.15 -10.60 4.70
C TRP A 37 12.28 -12.08 4.31
N SER A 38 13.50 -12.59 4.20
CA SER A 38 13.72 -13.98 3.82
C SER A 38 13.11 -14.96 4.83
N ALA A 39 13.33 -14.72 6.13
CA ALA A 39 12.82 -15.57 7.18
C ALA A 39 11.28 -15.55 7.27
N PHE A 40 10.61 -14.40 7.26
CA PHE A 40 9.17 -14.34 7.53
C PHE A 40 8.30 -14.21 6.27
N LYS A 41 8.77 -13.48 5.24
CA LYS A 41 7.97 -13.16 4.05
C LYS A 41 8.13 -14.19 2.95
N GLU A 42 9.37 -14.51 2.57
CA GLU A 42 9.63 -15.51 1.53
C GLU A 42 9.27 -16.92 1.98
N ALA A 43 9.60 -17.27 3.24
CA ALA A 43 9.23 -18.57 3.78
C ALA A 43 7.73 -18.69 4.15
N HIS A 44 6.97 -17.59 4.10
CA HIS A 44 5.56 -17.51 4.50
C HIS A 44 5.28 -18.03 5.93
N ARG A 45 6.20 -17.81 6.87
CA ARG A 45 6.06 -18.23 8.27
C ARG A 45 5.84 -17.02 9.17
N GLN A 46 4.87 -17.14 10.08
CA GLN A 46 4.50 -16.08 11.01
C GLN A 46 5.42 -16.01 12.23
N ALA A 47 5.91 -17.17 12.68
CA ALA A 47 6.65 -17.31 13.92
C ALA A 47 7.77 -18.37 13.81
N TYR A 48 8.80 -18.20 14.63
CA TYR A 48 9.94 -19.13 14.74
C TYR A 48 10.34 -19.36 16.20
N GLY A 49 10.78 -20.58 16.52
CA GLY A 49 11.47 -20.85 17.77
C GLY A 49 12.86 -20.17 17.81
N SER A 50 13.33 -19.83 19.01
CA SER A 50 14.60 -19.14 19.26
C SER A 50 15.81 -19.83 18.60
N ARG A 51 15.90 -21.15 18.69
CA ARG A 51 16.98 -21.95 18.11
C ARG A 51 16.90 -21.94 16.60
N GLU A 52 15.70 -22.15 16.05
CA GLU A 52 15.47 -22.16 14.61
C GLU A 52 15.84 -20.82 13.99
N LEU A 53 15.32 -19.71 14.52
CA LEU A 53 15.60 -18.37 14.01
C LEU A 53 17.08 -17.99 14.17
N SER A 54 17.70 -18.38 15.29
CA SER A 54 19.13 -18.15 15.53
C SER A 54 20.01 -18.92 14.54
N THR A 55 19.63 -20.14 14.15
CA THR A 55 20.35 -20.92 13.14
C THR A 55 20.20 -20.27 11.77
N LEU A 56 18.99 -19.89 11.36
CA LEU A 56 18.76 -19.19 10.09
C LEU A 56 19.58 -17.90 9.99
N LEU A 57 19.63 -17.12 11.09
CA LEU A 57 20.45 -15.91 11.12
C LEU A 57 21.95 -16.20 11.07
N SER A 58 22.39 -17.29 11.71
CA SER A 58 23.79 -17.73 11.62
C SER A 58 24.20 -18.01 10.18
N ASP A 59 23.38 -18.76 9.45
CA ASP A 59 23.65 -19.10 8.05
C ASP A 59 23.62 -17.84 7.17
N PHE A 60 22.66 -16.95 7.41
CA PHE A 60 22.56 -15.67 6.70
C PHE A 60 23.79 -14.77 6.94
N LEU A 61 24.25 -14.68 8.19
CA LEU A 61 25.44 -13.90 8.55
C LEU A 61 26.72 -14.52 8.00
N PHE A 62 26.81 -15.85 7.90
CA PHE A 62 27.95 -16.53 7.30
C PHE A 62 28.12 -16.10 5.83
N SER A 63 27.04 -16.13 5.04
CA SER A 63 27.06 -15.64 3.65
C SER A 63 27.30 -14.14 3.56
N ALA A 64 26.67 -13.33 4.42
CA ALA A 64 26.81 -11.87 4.40
C ALA A 64 28.23 -11.38 4.78
N ASN A 65 29.02 -12.20 5.49
CA ASN A 65 30.38 -11.89 5.92
C ASN A 65 31.47 -12.57 5.06
N GLU A 66 31.12 -13.17 3.91
CA GLU A 66 32.05 -13.97 3.10
C GLU A 66 33.26 -13.14 2.59
N GLU A 67 33.01 -11.91 2.15
CA GLU A 67 34.08 -11.01 1.64
C GLU A 67 34.68 -10.13 2.75
N GLU A 68 33.85 -9.63 3.67
CA GLU A 68 34.26 -8.75 4.77
C GLU A 68 33.42 -9.04 6.01
N ALA A 69 34.04 -9.08 7.19
CA ALA A 69 33.36 -9.34 8.47
C ALA A 69 32.59 -8.11 8.99
N LEU A 70 31.65 -7.60 8.20
CA LEU A 70 30.82 -6.42 8.47
C LEU A 70 29.83 -6.63 9.63
N TYR A 71 29.47 -7.88 9.90
CA TYR A 71 28.48 -8.27 10.91
C TYR A 71 29.06 -9.30 11.90
N PRO A 72 29.99 -8.90 12.79
CA PRO A 72 30.81 -9.83 13.58
C PRO A 72 30.14 -10.35 14.85
N ARG A 73 28.90 -9.95 15.16
CA ARG A 73 28.23 -10.35 16.41
C ARG A 73 27.55 -11.71 16.27
N GLU A 74 27.40 -12.40 17.39
CA GLU A 74 26.64 -13.65 17.47
C GLU A 74 25.16 -13.44 17.07
N PRO A 75 24.52 -14.40 16.38
CA PRO A 75 23.12 -14.29 15.94
C PRO A 75 22.16 -13.93 17.08
N ARG A 76 22.32 -14.54 18.25
CA ARG A 76 21.49 -14.24 19.43
C ARG A 76 21.58 -12.79 19.86
N ALA A 77 22.76 -12.18 19.77
CA ALA A 77 22.95 -10.78 20.16
C ALA A 77 22.20 -9.82 19.21
N TYR A 78 22.06 -10.17 17.94
CA TYR A 78 21.22 -9.43 16.99
C TYR A 78 19.74 -9.61 17.30
N LEU A 79 19.27 -10.85 17.52
CA LEU A 79 17.86 -11.11 17.83
C LEU A 79 17.40 -10.43 19.14
N GLU A 80 18.26 -10.44 20.16
CA GLU A 80 18.02 -9.72 21.42
C GLU A 80 17.94 -8.21 21.19
N GLU A 81 18.88 -7.63 20.43
CA GLU A 81 18.83 -6.21 20.08
C GLU A 81 17.54 -5.89 19.32
N TRP A 82 17.19 -6.65 18.28
CA TRP A 82 16.00 -6.40 17.47
C TRP A 82 14.71 -6.55 18.27
N THR A 83 14.71 -7.38 19.31
CA THR A 83 13.59 -7.49 20.26
C THR A 83 13.49 -6.27 21.17
N GLN A 84 14.61 -5.82 21.76
CA GLN A 84 14.67 -4.62 22.60
C GLN A 84 14.27 -3.36 21.83
N GLU A 85 14.69 -3.29 20.58
CA GLU A 85 14.36 -2.21 19.64
C GLU A 85 12.90 -2.28 19.15
N GLY A 86 12.23 -3.41 19.41
CA GLY A 86 10.83 -3.64 19.10
C GLY A 86 10.57 -3.89 17.62
N PHE A 87 11.53 -4.49 16.91
CA PHE A 87 11.34 -5.03 15.56
C PHE A 87 10.76 -6.43 15.63
N LEU A 88 11.30 -7.25 16.56
CA LEU A 88 10.79 -8.55 16.90
C LEU A 88 10.03 -8.51 18.23
N ARG A 89 9.05 -9.40 18.36
CA ARG A 89 8.42 -9.75 19.64
C ARG A 89 8.88 -11.14 20.03
N GLN A 90 9.35 -11.27 21.27
CA GLN A 90 9.69 -12.55 21.88
C GLN A 90 8.65 -12.88 22.96
N PHE A 91 8.10 -14.09 22.94
CA PHE A 91 7.16 -14.59 23.94
C PHE A 91 7.29 -16.10 24.10
N TYR A 92 6.68 -16.67 25.14
CA TYR A 92 6.64 -18.11 25.37
C TYR A 92 5.22 -18.60 25.15
N GLU A 93 5.04 -19.58 24.27
CA GLU A 93 3.75 -20.24 24.11
C GLU A 93 3.48 -21.20 25.28
N ASN A 94 2.19 -21.44 25.56
CA ASN A 94 1.76 -22.17 26.75
C ASN A 94 2.44 -23.55 26.85
N ASN A 95 3.26 -23.73 27.90
CA ASN A 95 4.07 -24.93 28.20
C ASN A 95 5.27 -25.20 27.27
N GLU A 96 5.71 -24.24 26.47
CA GLU A 96 6.96 -24.37 25.72
C GLU A 96 8.16 -23.81 26.51
N GLU A 97 9.26 -24.57 26.53
CA GLU A 97 10.53 -24.13 27.13
C GLU A 97 11.29 -23.15 26.22
N GLU A 98 10.93 -23.10 24.94
CA GLU A 98 11.58 -22.30 23.92
C GLU A 98 10.81 -21.00 23.66
N ALA A 99 11.54 -19.89 23.51
CA ALA A 99 10.93 -18.62 23.18
C ALA A 99 10.62 -18.54 21.69
N THR A 100 9.43 -18.04 21.36
CA THR A 100 8.93 -17.81 20.01
C THR A 100 9.13 -16.35 19.60
N PHE A 101 9.49 -16.14 18.35
CA PHE A 101 9.75 -14.84 17.73
C PHE A 101 8.78 -14.56 16.60
N GLU A 102 8.19 -13.36 16.61
CA GLU A 102 7.32 -12.83 15.56
C GLU A 102 7.75 -11.42 15.14
N LEU A 103 7.40 -11.02 13.91
CA LEU A 103 7.50 -9.63 13.50
C LEU A 103 6.51 -8.76 14.28
N THR A 104 6.97 -7.62 14.76
CA THR A 104 6.05 -6.61 15.31
C THR A 104 5.31 -5.89 14.18
N PRO A 105 4.14 -5.27 14.46
CA PRO A 105 3.44 -4.43 13.46
C PRO A 105 4.30 -3.31 12.88
N ALA A 106 5.29 -2.82 13.64
CA ALA A 106 6.20 -1.79 13.16
C ALA A 106 7.24 -2.33 12.17
N ALA A 107 7.79 -3.52 12.41
CA ALA A 107 8.69 -4.18 11.45
C ALA A 107 7.93 -4.58 10.19
N GLU A 108 6.72 -5.13 10.33
CA GLU A 108 5.80 -5.41 9.23
C GLU A 108 5.57 -4.19 8.33
N ARG A 109 5.25 -3.05 8.95
CA ARG A 109 5.06 -1.79 8.24
C ARG A 109 6.33 -1.32 7.51
N ALA A 110 7.50 -1.51 8.11
CA ALA A 110 8.77 -1.15 7.49
C ALA A 110 9.05 -2.02 6.25
N LEU A 111 8.85 -3.34 6.35
CA LEU A 111 9.04 -4.27 5.23
C LEU A 111 8.07 -3.96 4.09
N LEU A 112 6.78 -3.75 4.39
CA LEU A 112 5.78 -3.35 3.39
C LEU A 112 6.18 -2.06 2.69
N TRP A 113 6.63 -1.05 3.45
CA TRP A 113 7.07 0.21 2.85
C TRP A 113 8.24 0.02 1.88
N ILE A 114 9.23 -0.80 2.23
CA ILE A 114 10.36 -1.13 1.32
C ILE A 114 9.85 -1.79 0.04
N THR A 115 8.87 -2.71 0.11
CA THR A 115 8.29 -3.30 -1.11
C THR A 115 7.55 -2.29 -1.96
N ASP A 116 6.92 -1.29 -1.34
CA ASP A 116 6.20 -0.24 -2.07
C ASP A 116 7.17 0.72 -2.77
N LEU A 117 8.40 0.89 -2.27
CA LEU A 117 9.44 1.68 -2.95
C LEU A 117 9.86 1.09 -4.30
N ASP A 118 9.68 -0.23 -4.50
CA ASP A 118 10.03 -0.95 -5.73
C ASP A 118 8.87 -0.98 -6.76
N LYS A 119 7.63 -0.68 -6.35
CA LYS A 119 6.41 -0.77 -7.19
C LYS A 119 6.23 0.40 -8.17
N GLY A 120 7.30 0.81 -8.84
CA GLY A 120 7.30 1.97 -9.76
C GLY A 120 6.43 1.84 -11.02
N GLU A 121 5.98 0.64 -11.40
CA GLU A 121 5.48 0.43 -12.76
C GLU A 121 3.96 0.23 -12.89
N PHE A 122 3.23 -0.33 -11.91
CA PHE A 122 1.79 -0.55 -12.04
C PHE A 122 0.98 0.25 -11.02
N VAL A 123 0.47 1.40 -11.45
CA VAL A 123 -0.41 2.24 -10.64
C VAL A 123 -1.86 1.82 -10.91
N GLY A 124 -2.48 1.07 -9.98
CA GLY A 124 -3.88 0.65 -10.04
C GLY A 124 -4.89 1.79 -9.82
N ALA A 125 -4.62 2.98 -10.36
CA ALA A 125 -5.42 4.20 -10.17
C ALA A 125 -6.86 4.02 -10.63
N GLU A 126 -7.09 3.30 -11.74
CA GLU A 126 -8.43 2.98 -12.23
C GLU A 126 -9.23 2.12 -11.24
N SER A 127 -8.63 1.03 -10.74
CA SER A 127 -9.28 0.17 -9.76
C SER A 127 -9.58 0.90 -8.45
N ARG A 128 -8.66 1.77 -8.00
CA ARG A 128 -8.83 2.56 -6.79
C ARG A 128 -9.89 3.65 -6.94
N LEU A 129 -9.97 4.31 -8.09
CA LEU A 129 -11.05 5.24 -8.38
C LEU A 129 -12.40 4.52 -8.42
N LEU A 130 -12.49 3.36 -9.10
CA LEU A 130 -13.70 2.55 -9.12
C LEU A 130 -14.14 2.16 -7.70
N GLN A 131 -13.20 1.83 -6.82
CA GLN A 131 -13.49 1.58 -5.41
C GLN A 131 -14.01 2.83 -4.69
N VAL A 132 -13.39 4.00 -4.87
CA VAL A 132 -13.90 5.27 -4.30
C VAL A 132 -15.32 5.53 -4.79
N PHE A 133 -15.58 5.39 -6.09
CA PHE A 133 -16.90 5.56 -6.68
C PHE A 133 -17.90 4.53 -6.17
N GLN A 134 -17.50 3.26 -6.00
CA GLN A 134 -18.35 2.23 -5.41
C GLN A 134 -18.67 2.52 -3.95
N LEU A 135 -17.71 3.02 -3.16
CA LEU A 135 -17.91 3.39 -1.76
C LEU A 135 -18.81 4.63 -1.63
N LEU A 136 -18.61 5.64 -2.47
CA LEU A 136 -19.47 6.83 -2.54
C LEU A 136 -20.87 6.45 -3.04
N ARG A 137 -20.97 5.59 -4.06
CA ARG A 137 -22.25 5.04 -4.51
C ARG A 137 -22.93 4.19 -3.43
N ALA A 138 -22.21 3.39 -2.66
CA ALA A 138 -22.79 2.68 -1.53
C ALA A 138 -23.32 3.64 -0.43
N LEU A 139 -22.78 4.86 -0.36
CA LEU A 139 -23.29 5.93 0.51
C LEU A 139 -24.44 6.74 -0.13
N VAL A 140 -24.49 6.85 -1.46
CA VAL A 140 -25.41 7.75 -2.19
C VAL A 140 -26.54 7.00 -2.91
N LEU A 141 -26.44 5.69 -3.17
CA LEU A 141 -27.40 4.96 -4.01
C LEU A 141 -28.72 4.65 -3.34
N GLY A 142 -29.53 5.70 -3.30
CA GLY A 142 -30.92 5.70 -3.72
C GLY A 142 -31.14 6.19 -5.17
N SER A 143 -30.26 5.99 -6.17
CA SER A 143 -30.63 6.25 -7.59
C SER A 143 -29.72 5.61 -8.66
N THR A 144 -30.24 4.65 -9.43
CA THR A 144 -29.70 4.34 -10.78
C THR A 144 -30.82 3.96 -11.74
N GLN A 145 -30.69 4.42 -12.98
CA GLN A 145 -31.60 4.27 -14.12
C GLN A 145 -31.28 3.03 -14.98
N ASP A 146 -31.54 1.83 -14.46
CA ASP A 146 -31.65 0.62 -15.27
C ASP A 146 -32.78 -0.23 -14.69
N LYS A 147 -33.89 -0.43 -15.41
CA LYS A 147 -35.14 -0.96 -14.81
C LYS A 147 -34.98 -2.35 -14.22
N GLU A 148 -34.20 -3.21 -14.85
CA GLU A 148 -34.05 -4.62 -14.46
C GLU A 148 -33.05 -4.75 -13.32
N ALA A 149 -31.88 -4.10 -13.43
CA ALA A 149 -30.92 -4.02 -12.34
C ALA A 149 -31.50 -3.25 -11.12
N ARG A 150 -32.32 -2.23 -11.35
CA ARG A 150 -33.04 -1.50 -10.30
C ARG A 150 -34.12 -2.36 -9.67
N LEU A 151 -34.84 -3.18 -10.43
CA LEU A 151 -35.82 -4.11 -9.87
C LEU A 151 -35.14 -5.16 -9.00
N GLU A 152 -34.04 -5.74 -9.47
CA GLU A 152 -33.28 -6.74 -8.71
C GLU A 152 -32.64 -6.14 -7.46
N GLN A 153 -32.12 -4.91 -7.56
CA GLN A 153 -31.63 -4.13 -6.42
C GLN A 153 -32.77 -3.79 -5.44
N LEU A 154 -33.93 -3.34 -5.93
CA LEU A 154 -35.08 -3.02 -5.09
C LEU A 154 -35.67 -4.26 -4.42
N LEU A 155 -35.63 -5.43 -5.08
CA LEU A 155 -36.04 -6.69 -4.49
C LEU A 155 -35.07 -7.13 -3.38
N ARG A 156 -33.76 -7.00 -3.60
CA ARG A 156 -32.74 -7.23 -2.55
C ARG A 156 -32.87 -6.26 -1.39
N GLN A 157 -33.03 -4.96 -1.68
CA GLN A 157 -33.26 -3.94 -0.65
C GLN A 157 -34.57 -4.19 0.11
N ARG A 158 -35.63 -4.65 -0.56
CA ARG A 158 -36.88 -5.03 0.12
C ARG A 158 -36.64 -6.21 1.06
N GLU A 159 -35.90 -7.23 0.63
CA GLU A 159 -35.60 -8.40 1.47
C GLU A 159 -34.71 -8.04 2.66
N GLU A 160 -33.70 -7.19 2.47
CA GLU A 160 -32.87 -6.65 3.54
C GLU A 160 -33.70 -5.80 4.52
N ILE A 161 -34.59 -4.95 4.02
CA ILE A 161 -35.51 -4.14 4.83
C ILE A 161 -36.54 -5.02 5.54
N ASP A 162 -37.08 -6.06 4.90
CA ASP A 162 -38.03 -6.99 5.54
C ASP A 162 -37.33 -7.77 6.68
N GLN A 163 -36.07 -8.15 6.49
CA GLN A 163 -35.24 -8.73 7.55
C GLN A 163 -34.93 -7.73 8.66
N GLU A 164 -34.65 -6.48 8.32
CA GLU A 164 -34.41 -5.40 9.29
C GLU A 164 -35.70 -5.07 10.07
N ILE A 165 -36.87 -5.05 9.42
CA ILE A 165 -38.18 -4.88 10.06
C ILE A 165 -38.46 -6.05 11.00
N LEU A 166 -38.21 -7.29 10.58
CA LEU A 166 -38.34 -8.47 11.44
C LEU A 166 -37.37 -8.40 12.64
N ALA A 167 -36.13 -7.95 12.42
CA ALA A 167 -35.18 -7.74 13.50
C ALA A 167 -35.67 -6.66 14.48
N ILE A 168 -36.19 -5.53 13.97
CA ILE A 168 -36.77 -4.44 14.78
C ILE A 168 -38.03 -4.91 15.54
N ASP A 169 -38.93 -5.66 14.91
CA ASP A 169 -40.11 -6.25 15.55
C ASP A 169 -39.73 -7.27 16.64
N ASN A 170 -38.56 -7.89 16.51
CA ASN A 170 -37.94 -8.76 17.51
C ASN A 170 -37.03 -8.00 18.50
N ASP A 171 -37.07 -6.66 18.52
CA ASP A 171 -36.28 -5.76 19.39
C ASP A 171 -34.75 -5.79 19.15
N GLU A 172 -34.31 -6.29 18.00
CA GLU A 172 -32.92 -6.34 17.53
C GLU A 172 -32.58 -5.12 16.65
N LEU A 173 -32.61 -3.91 17.22
CA LEU A 173 -32.26 -2.67 16.53
C LEU A 173 -30.74 -2.58 16.22
N SER A 174 -30.33 -2.97 15.02
CA SER A 174 -28.98 -2.68 14.48
C SER A 174 -28.94 -1.28 13.84
N ARG A 175 -28.89 -0.22 14.65
CA ARG A 175 -28.45 1.09 14.14
C ARG A 175 -27.04 0.94 13.56
N LEU A 176 -26.74 1.63 12.45
CA LEU A 176 -25.36 1.81 12.00
C LEU A 176 -24.56 2.40 13.16
N ASP A 177 -23.72 1.55 13.77
CA ASP A 177 -22.87 1.91 14.89
C ASP A 177 -22.03 3.15 14.47
N PRO A 178 -22.05 4.25 15.24
CA PRO A 178 -21.15 5.39 15.02
C PRO A 178 -19.69 4.99 14.75
N THR A 179 -19.23 3.85 15.28
CA THR A 179 -17.93 3.24 14.97
C THR A 179 -17.81 2.85 13.50
N ARG A 180 -18.80 2.14 12.94
CA ARG A 180 -18.83 1.74 11.51
C ARG A 180 -18.85 2.94 10.58
N ILE A 181 -19.54 4.01 10.95
CA ILE A 181 -19.56 5.26 10.16
C ILE A 181 -18.15 5.88 10.13
N ARG A 182 -17.47 5.94 11.28
CA ARG A 182 -16.08 6.44 11.35
C ARG A 182 -15.11 5.58 10.54
N GLU A 183 -15.19 4.26 10.65
CA GLU A 183 -14.36 3.34 9.88
C GLU A 183 -14.53 3.54 8.37
N ARG A 184 -15.79 3.65 7.90
CA ARG A 184 -16.09 3.92 6.48
C ARG A 184 -15.54 5.26 6.02
N PHE A 185 -15.68 6.31 6.84
CA PHE A 185 -15.16 7.63 6.50
C PHE A 185 -13.63 7.63 6.43
N SER A 186 -12.95 7.01 7.41
CA SER A 186 -11.49 6.86 7.38
C SER A 186 -11.00 6.07 6.17
N LEU A 187 -11.72 5.02 5.76
CA LEU A 187 -11.41 4.29 4.53
C LEU A 187 -11.51 5.16 3.28
N ILE A 188 -12.52 6.03 3.20
CA ILE A 188 -12.68 6.97 2.08
C ILE A 188 -11.53 7.98 2.05
N GLU A 189 -11.18 8.57 3.19
CA GLU A 189 -10.05 9.52 3.30
C GLU A 189 -8.72 8.87 2.90
N GLU A 190 -8.47 7.65 3.38
CA GLU A 190 -7.27 6.89 3.03
C GLU A 190 -7.23 6.59 1.53
N THR A 191 -8.34 6.14 0.96
CA THR A 191 -8.43 5.78 -0.47
C THR A 191 -8.27 7.02 -1.36
N ALA A 192 -8.89 8.15 -1.00
CA ALA A 192 -8.74 9.41 -1.73
C ALA A 192 -7.31 9.96 -1.66
N SER A 193 -6.67 9.88 -0.49
CA SER A 193 -5.26 10.30 -0.31
C SER A 193 -4.30 9.45 -1.14
N LYS A 194 -4.53 8.14 -1.15
CA LYS A 194 -3.81 7.17 -1.98
C LYS A 194 -3.99 7.46 -3.47
N LEU A 195 -5.21 7.74 -3.92
CA LEU A 195 -5.50 8.13 -5.31
C LEU A 195 -4.74 9.41 -5.73
N LEU A 196 -4.65 10.42 -4.86
CA LEU A 196 -3.85 11.61 -5.15
C LEU A 196 -2.35 11.30 -5.31
N SER A 197 -1.83 10.41 -4.46
CA SER A 197 -0.44 9.93 -4.58
C SER A 197 -0.22 9.19 -5.89
N ASP A 198 -1.17 8.34 -6.29
CA ASP A 198 -1.14 7.62 -7.56
C ASP A 198 -1.06 8.60 -8.75
N PHE A 199 -1.81 9.72 -8.74
CA PHE A 199 -1.69 10.74 -9.79
C PHE A 199 -0.31 11.39 -9.85
N ARG A 200 0.30 11.68 -8.69
CA ARG A 200 1.65 12.23 -8.66
C ARG A 200 2.66 11.24 -9.22
N GLN A 201 2.48 9.95 -8.96
CA GLN A 201 3.33 8.90 -9.54
C GLN A 201 3.16 8.80 -11.06
N ILE A 202 1.91 8.84 -11.56
CA ILE A 202 1.63 8.85 -13.00
C ILE A 202 2.26 10.09 -13.66
N GLU A 203 2.15 11.26 -13.03
CA GLU A 203 2.78 12.49 -13.51
C GLU A 203 4.30 12.36 -13.60
N ASP A 204 4.95 11.82 -12.55
CA ASP A 204 6.39 11.64 -12.52
C ASP A 204 6.85 10.62 -13.59
N ASN A 205 6.14 9.50 -13.74
CA ASN A 205 6.39 8.52 -14.79
C ASN A 205 6.30 9.15 -16.19
N PHE A 206 5.29 10.00 -16.43
CA PHE A 206 5.14 10.72 -17.70
C PHE A 206 6.25 11.76 -17.93
N ARG A 207 6.70 12.44 -16.87
CA ARG A 207 7.86 13.35 -16.94
C ARG A 207 9.14 12.61 -17.30
N GLN A 208 9.39 11.44 -16.71
CA GLN A 208 10.54 10.60 -17.02
C GLN A 208 10.50 10.08 -18.46
N LEU A 209 9.35 9.60 -18.93
CA LEU A 209 9.16 9.16 -20.33
C LEU A 209 9.42 10.31 -21.32
N ASN A 210 8.91 11.51 -21.05
CA ASN A 210 9.18 12.69 -21.88
C ASN A 210 10.66 13.09 -21.87
N ALA A 211 11.34 12.98 -20.72
CA ALA A 211 12.76 13.28 -20.61
C ALA A 211 13.60 12.30 -21.45
N ARG A 212 13.31 10.99 -21.37
CA ARG A 212 13.96 9.95 -22.19
C ARG A 212 13.73 10.17 -23.68
N ALA A 213 12.47 10.44 -24.09
CA ALA A 213 12.15 10.72 -25.49
C ALA A 213 12.92 11.92 -26.04
N ARG A 214 13.07 13.00 -25.25
CA ARG A 214 13.88 14.17 -25.64
C ARG A 214 15.37 13.84 -25.75
N GLU A 215 15.90 13.01 -24.85
CA GLU A 215 17.30 12.59 -24.89
C GLU A 215 17.61 11.76 -26.14
N GLU A 216 16.74 10.82 -26.49
CA GLU A 216 16.86 10.03 -27.73
C GLU A 216 16.80 10.91 -29.00
N GLN A 217 16.01 11.99 -28.96
CA GLN A 217 15.91 12.96 -30.06
C GLN A 217 17.17 13.83 -30.18
N ILE A 218 17.74 14.31 -29.08
CA ILE A 218 18.97 15.13 -29.11
C ILE A 218 20.16 14.32 -29.63
N ASN A 219 20.18 13.01 -29.37
CA ASN A 219 21.23 12.11 -29.83
C ASN A 219 21.14 11.74 -31.33
N LYS A 220 20.11 12.18 -32.06
CA LYS A 220 19.92 11.92 -33.51
C LYS A 220 19.77 13.23 -34.31
N GLN A 221 20.57 13.39 -35.37
CA GLN A 221 20.44 14.53 -36.30
C GLN A 221 19.39 14.22 -37.38
N GLY A 222 18.16 14.71 -37.22
CA GLY A 222 17.05 14.57 -38.19
C GLY A 222 16.44 15.91 -38.62
N SER A 223 15.67 15.91 -39.72
CA SER A 223 14.96 17.10 -40.23
C SER A 223 13.75 17.48 -39.36
N ARG A 224 13.31 18.75 -39.40
CA ARG A 224 12.17 19.23 -38.57
C ARG A 224 10.86 18.44 -38.75
N GLY A 225 10.66 17.79 -39.89
CA GLY A 225 9.49 16.94 -40.16
C GLY A 225 9.59 15.57 -39.48
N GLU A 226 10.75 14.93 -39.55
CA GLU A 226 11.02 13.65 -38.89
C GLU A 226 10.94 13.76 -37.37
N VAL A 227 11.39 14.89 -36.81
CA VAL A 227 11.27 15.17 -35.36
C VAL A 227 9.80 15.33 -34.93
N LEU A 228 8.92 15.88 -35.76
CA LEU A 228 7.49 16.03 -35.43
C LEU A 228 6.76 14.68 -35.49
N ASP A 229 6.99 13.87 -36.54
CA ASP A 229 6.40 12.53 -36.65
C ASP A 229 6.85 11.60 -35.51
N GLU A 230 8.09 11.75 -35.03
CA GLU A 230 8.63 11.00 -33.90
C GLU A 230 8.06 11.47 -32.55
N ILE A 231 7.77 12.78 -32.38
CA ILE A 231 7.06 13.29 -31.18
C ILE A 231 5.66 12.69 -31.08
N PHE A 232 4.90 12.64 -32.19
CA PHE A 232 3.58 12.03 -32.20
C PHE A 232 3.66 10.51 -31.97
N SER A 233 4.64 9.83 -32.58
CA SER A 233 4.86 8.40 -32.36
C SER A 233 5.26 8.07 -30.91
N ALA A 234 6.07 8.92 -30.27
CA ALA A 234 6.43 8.76 -28.86
C ALA A 234 5.23 9.04 -27.93
N GLN A 235 4.40 10.03 -28.25
CA GLN A 235 3.16 10.29 -27.53
C GLN A 235 2.19 9.10 -27.62
N ASP A 236 2.02 8.52 -28.81
CA ASP A 236 1.18 7.35 -29.04
C ASP A 236 1.75 6.11 -28.32
N ALA A 237 3.08 5.92 -28.35
CA ALA A 237 3.75 4.85 -27.61
C ALA A 237 3.54 4.98 -26.09
N ILE A 238 3.58 6.21 -25.55
CA ILE A 238 3.28 6.45 -24.12
C ILE A 238 1.81 6.18 -23.82
N MET A 239 0.88 6.58 -24.70
CA MET A 239 -0.55 6.30 -24.53
C MET A 239 -0.90 4.81 -24.63
N GLU A 240 -0.10 4.03 -25.35
CA GLU A 240 -0.23 2.57 -25.47
C GLU A 240 0.39 1.79 -24.30
N THR A 241 1.18 2.43 -23.44
CA THR A 241 1.63 1.80 -22.18
C THR A 241 0.45 1.52 -21.26
N ASP A 242 0.62 0.56 -20.34
CA ASP A 242 -0.41 0.24 -19.34
C ASP A 242 -0.81 1.48 -18.52
N GLN A 243 0.12 2.41 -18.28
CA GLN A 243 -0.11 3.67 -17.57
C GLN A 243 -0.89 4.68 -18.42
N GLY A 244 -0.55 4.80 -19.71
CA GLY A 244 -1.27 5.65 -20.66
C GLY A 244 -2.71 5.17 -20.89
N LYS A 245 -2.91 3.85 -21.00
CA LYS A 245 -4.23 3.22 -21.08
C LYS A 245 -5.04 3.44 -19.82
N THR A 246 -4.43 3.24 -18.65
CA THR A 246 -5.06 3.51 -17.34
C THR A 246 -5.46 4.98 -17.21
N PHE A 247 -4.58 5.92 -17.58
CA PHE A 247 -4.86 7.36 -17.56
C PHE A 247 -5.99 7.75 -18.53
N ASN A 248 -6.02 7.18 -19.73
CA ASN A 248 -7.07 7.47 -20.71
C ASN A 248 -8.42 6.88 -20.30
N ALA A 249 -8.46 5.64 -19.83
CA ALA A 249 -9.67 5.03 -19.28
C ALA A 249 -10.21 5.85 -18.10
N PHE A 250 -9.30 6.32 -17.24
CA PHE A 250 -9.58 7.23 -16.14
C PHE A 250 -10.12 8.61 -16.59
N TRP A 251 -9.48 9.26 -17.55
CA TRP A 251 -9.91 10.57 -18.06
C TRP A 251 -11.27 10.47 -18.75
N ALA A 252 -11.48 9.41 -19.54
CA ALA A 252 -12.77 9.10 -20.13
C ALA A 252 -13.85 8.89 -19.06
N PHE A 253 -13.51 8.17 -17.97
CA PHE A 253 -14.40 7.98 -16.83
C PHE A 253 -14.76 9.31 -16.13
N LEU A 254 -13.79 10.22 -15.91
CA LEU A 254 -14.06 11.53 -15.30
C LEU A 254 -14.91 12.44 -16.19
N MET A 255 -14.77 12.33 -17.51
CA MET A 255 -15.46 13.17 -18.49
C MET A 255 -16.82 12.61 -18.92
N ASP A 256 -17.25 11.47 -18.38
CA ASP A 256 -18.59 10.93 -18.59
C ASP A 256 -19.63 11.83 -17.90
N GLN A 257 -20.24 12.72 -18.68
CA GLN A 257 -21.21 13.72 -18.24
C GLN A 257 -22.39 13.10 -17.49
N ASN A 258 -22.81 11.87 -17.84
CA ASN A 258 -23.92 11.20 -17.17
C ASN A 258 -23.62 10.83 -15.71
N ARG A 259 -22.34 10.80 -15.31
CA ARG A 259 -21.92 10.45 -13.94
C ARG A 259 -21.51 11.64 -13.11
N GLN A 260 -21.11 12.76 -13.74
CA GLN A 260 -20.90 14.02 -13.03
C GLN A 260 -22.20 14.57 -12.43
N ASP A 261 -23.35 14.28 -13.06
CA ASP A 261 -24.67 14.66 -12.59
C ASP A 261 -25.24 13.75 -11.46
N GLU A 262 -24.58 12.63 -11.14
CA GLU A 262 -24.97 11.68 -10.06
C GLU A 262 -24.29 11.97 -8.70
N LEU A 263 -23.37 12.94 -8.63
CA LEU A 263 -22.65 13.36 -7.42
C LEU A 263 -23.24 14.64 -6.81
#